data_AF-A0A6B2LTX9-F1
#
_entry.id   AF-A0A6B2LTX9-F1
#
_cell.length_a   1.000
_cell.length_b   1.000
_cell.length_c   1.000
_cell.angle_alpha   90.00
_cell.angle_beta   90.00
_cell.angle_gamma   90.00
#
_symmetry.space_group_name_H-M   'P 1'
#
loop_
_entity.id
_entity.type
_entity.pdbx_description
1 polymer ?
#
loop_
_entity_poly.entity_id
_entity_poly.type
_entity_poly.pdbx_seq_one_letter_code
_entity_poly.pdbx_strand_id
1 'polypeptide(L)'
;MLCLREMALTKHHVIPKEVHEWYRKHHNMTKEKLNEGILLCRSCHSAVHGMYDNKTLAAEKSTLEALLADEKVQKWVKYIEKKKPISKCDVRTLKPNGPRDLPPQDED
;
A
#
# COMPACT_ATOMS: atom_id res chain seq x y z
N MET A 1 1.16 4.40 8.59
CA MET A 1 -0.15 4.86 8.07
C MET A 1 0.08 6.21 7.37
N LEU A 2 -0.36 6.40 6.11
CA LEU A 2 0.00 7.60 5.32
C LEU A 2 -0.92 8.82 5.55
N CYS A 3 -2.24 8.63 5.64
CA CYS A 3 -3.20 9.74 5.67
C CYS A 3 -3.81 10.04 7.04
N LEU A 4 -3.30 9.47 8.13
CA LEU A 4 -3.76 9.66 9.53
C LEU A 4 -5.26 9.42 9.79
N ARG A 5 -5.99 8.83 8.84
CA ARG A 5 -7.41 8.49 8.96
C ARG A 5 -7.57 7.04 9.39
N GLU A 6 -8.51 6.80 10.30
CA GLU A 6 -8.91 5.45 10.72
C GLU A 6 -9.69 4.75 9.59
N MET A 7 -8.97 3.98 8.78
CA MET A 7 -9.52 3.21 7.67
C MET A 7 -8.77 1.89 7.52
N ALA A 8 -9.35 0.93 6.82
CA ALA A 8 -8.63 -0.28 6.48
C ALA A 8 -7.41 0.02 5.61
N LEU A 9 -6.27 -0.50 6.05
CA LEU A 9 -5.03 -0.45 5.32
C LEU A 9 -4.85 -1.76 4.56
N THR A 10 -4.48 -1.64 3.30
CA THR A 10 -4.10 -2.75 2.44
C THR A 10 -2.60 -2.70 2.21
N LYS A 11 -1.95 -3.87 2.17
CA LYS A 11 -0.52 -3.97 1.85
C LYS A 11 -0.32 -3.63 0.38
N HIS A 12 0.34 -2.50 0.13
CA HIS A 12 0.82 -2.10 -1.18
C HIS A 12 2.24 -2.64 -1.36
N HIS A 13 2.41 -3.60 -2.28
CA HIS A 13 3.73 -4.11 -2.65
C HIS A 13 4.37 -3.11 -3.58
N VAL A 14 5.50 -2.52 -3.15
CA VAL A 14 6.20 -1.50 -3.94
C VAL A 14 6.87 -2.14 -5.15
N ILE A 15 7.35 -3.37 -5.01
CA ILE A 15 7.91 -4.16 -6.11
C ILE A 15 6.86 -5.19 -6.51
N PRO A 16 6.31 -5.13 -7.74
CA PRO A 16 5.35 -6.11 -8.22
C PRO A 16 5.92 -7.54 -8.11
N LYS A 17 5.10 -8.49 -7.64
CA LYS A 17 5.53 -9.89 -7.48
C LYS A 17 6.04 -10.50 -8.78
N GLU A 18 5.47 -10.06 -9.90
CA GLU A 18 5.84 -10.51 -11.25
C GLU A 18 7.31 -10.19 -11.60
N VAL A 19 7.88 -9.13 -11.03
CA VAL A 19 9.28 -8.74 -11.29
C VAL A 19 10.25 -9.18 -10.19
N HIS A 20 9.76 -9.87 -9.15
CA HIS A 20 10.60 -10.30 -8.02
C HIS A 20 11.77 -11.17 -8.45
N GLU A 21 11.53 -12.13 -9.34
CA GLU A 21 12.58 -13.04 -9.82
C GLU A 21 13.66 -12.29 -10.62
N TRP A 22 13.26 -11.32 -11.44
CA TRP A 22 14.18 -10.51 -12.23
C TRP A 22 15.08 -9.65 -11.34
N TYR A 23 14.50 -8.94 -10.36
CA TYR A 23 15.25 -8.14 -9.39
C TYR A 23 16.17 -8.97 -8.49
N ARG A 24 15.76 -10.18 -8.13
CA ARG A 24 16.61 -11.14 -7.39
C ARG A 24 17.87 -11.50 -8.18
N LYS A 25 17.74 -11.77 -9.47
CA LYS A 25 18.84 -12.21 -10.33
C LYS A 25 19.76 -11.06 -10.77
N HIS A 26 19.22 -9.86 -11.00
CA HIS A 26 19.98 -8.74 -11.59
C HIS A 26 20.41 -7.65 -10.58
N HIS A 27 19.70 -7.53 -9.46
CA HIS A 27 19.95 -6.49 -8.45
C HIS A 27 20.32 -7.06 -7.08
N ASN A 28 20.58 -8.38 -6.98
CA ASN A 28 20.99 -9.06 -5.74
C ASN A 28 20.05 -8.80 -4.54
N MET A 29 18.76 -8.52 -4.81
CA MET A 29 17.79 -8.20 -3.76
C MET A 29 17.33 -9.45 -3.00
N THR A 30 17.21 -9.35 -1.68
CA THR A 30 16.72 -10.46 -0.85
C THR A 30 15.20 -10.63 -0.98
N LYS A 31 14.70 -11.81 -0.58
CA LYS A 31 13.25 -12.07 -0.58
C LYS A 31 12.52 -11.17 0.40
N GLU A 32 13.14 -10.80 1.53
CA GLU A 32 12.55 -9.85 2.46
C GLU A 32 12.37 -8.49 1.78
N LYS A 33 13.44 -7.98 1.14
CA LYS A 33 13.42 -6.68 0.46
C LYS A 33 12.35 -6.60 -0.64
N LEU A 34 12.16 -7.69 -1.39
CA LEU A 34 11.13 -7.77 -2.43
C LEU A 34 9.71 -7.85 -1.88
N ASN A 35 9.54 -8.48 -0.71
CA ASN A 35 8.24 -8.56 -0.03
C ASN A 35 7.95 -7.36 0.88
N GLU A 36 8.87 -6.39 0.95
CA GLU A 36 8.58 -5.11 1.56
C GLU A 36 7.39 -4.46 0.87
N GLY A 37 6.51 -3.94 1.70
CA GLY A 37 5.30 -3.28 1.26
C GLY A 37 4.85 -2.33 2.33
N ILE A 38 4.22 -1.26 1.88
CA ILE A 38 3.72 -0.20 2.75
C ILE A 38 2.22 -0.37 2.96
N LEU A 39 1.76 0.01 4.15
CA LEU A 39 0.33 -0.03 4.48
C LEU A 39 -0.33 1.28 4.05
N LEU A 40 -1.14 1.20 2.99
CA LEU A 40 -1.89 2.32 2.43
C LEU A 40 -3.39 2.03 2.42
N CYS A 41 -4.20 3.06 2.64
CA CYS A 41 -5.63 2.97 2.34
C CYS A 41 -5.85 3.03 0.84
N ARG A 42 -7.03 2.60 0.38
CA ARG A 42 -7.38 2.56 -1.05
C ARG A 42 -7.26 3.91 -1.77
N SER A 43 -7.69 4.98 -1.10
CA SER A 43 -7.58 6.35 -1.62
C SER A 43 -6.12 6.75 -1.84
N CYS A 44 -5.24 6.47 -0.86
CA CYS A 44 -3.82 6.77 -0.99
C CYS A 44 -3.11 5.86 -1.99
N HIS A 45 -3.48 4.59 -2.06
CA HIS A 45 -2.94 3.65 -3.04
C HIS A 45 -3.22 4.14 -4.47
N SER A 46 -4.47 4.53 -4.74
CA SER A 46 -4.86 5.08 -6.06
C SER A 46 -4.11 6.37 -6.36
N ALA A 47 -3.95 7.26 -5.36
CA ALA A 47 -3.24 8.51 -5.52
C ALA A 47 -1.75 8.32 -5.83
N VAL A 48 -1.08 7.39 -5.14
CA VAL A 48 0.34 7.10 -5.33
C VAL A 48 0.62 6.58 -6.74
N HIS A 49 -0.22 5.67 -7.27
CA HIS A 49 -0.13 5.25 -8.68
C HIS A 49 -0.51 6.34 -9.68
N GLY A 50 -1.37 7.29 -9.30
CA GLY A 50 -1.68 8.44 -10.14
C GLY A 50 -0.57 9.50 -10.16
N MET A 51 0.30 9.53 -9.15
CA MET A 51 1.39 10.50 -9.01
C MET A 51 2.73 10.01 -9.55
N TYR A 52 2.97 8.70 -9.49
CA TYR A 52 4.25 8.10 -9.83
C TYR A 52 4.05 6.77 -10.56
N ASP A 53 4.94 6.53 -11.52
CA ASP A 53 5.04 5.23 -12.18
C ASP A 53 5.67 4.19 -11.25
N ASN A 54 5.39 2.92 -11.52
CA ASN A 54 5.91 1.79 -10.73
C ASN A 54 7.45 1.78 -10.63
N LYS A 55 8.16 2.27 -11.65
CA LYS A 55 9.63 2.37 -11.63
C LYS A 55 10.12 3.37 -10.58
N THR A 56 9.55 4.57 -10.55
CA THR A 56 9.89 5.60 -9.57
C THR A 56 9.49 5.17 -8.17
N LEU A 57 8.35 4.49 -8.01
CA LEU A 57 7.94 3.93 -6.72
C LEU A 57 8.94 2.89 -6.20
N ALA A 58 9.36 1.96 -7.06
CA ALA A 58 10.35 0.94 -6.68
C ALA A 58 11.73 1.52 -6.37
N ALA A 59 12.19 2.53 -7.14
CA ALA A 59 13.54 3.08 -7.01
C ALA A 59 13.67 4.12 -5.90
N GLU A 60 12.75 5.08 -5.83
CA GLU A 60 12.90 6.27 -4.98
C GLU A 60 11.89 6.33 -3.83
N LYS A 61 10.73 5.68 -3.96
CA LYS A 61 9.61 5.78 -3.02
C LYS A 61 9.18 4.43 -2.45
N SER A 62 10.16 3.58 -2.17
CA SER A 62 9.94 2.20 -1.71
C SER A 62 9.58 2.06 -0.24
N THR A 63 9.70 3.14 0.53
CA THR A 63 9.33 3.19 1.94
C THR A 63 8.27 4.25 2.21
N LEU A 64 7.57 4.09 3.34
CA LEU A 64 6.59 5.09 3.78
C LEU A 64 7.25 6.44 4.04
N GLU A 65 8.47 6.43 4.58
CA GLU A 65 9.26 7.61 4.89
C GLU A 65 9.61 8.38 3.61
N ALA A 66 10.04 7.68 2.55
CA ALA A 66 10.35 8.28 1.26
C ALA A 66 9.13 8.94 0.59
N LEU A 67 7.95 8.37 0.79
CA LEU A 67 6.69 8.97 0.38
C LEU A 67 6.35 10.20 1.25
N LEU A 68 6.49 10.11 2.58
CA LEU A 68 6.19 11.24 3.47
C LEU A 68 7.16 12.41 3.31
N ALA A 69 8.39 12.16 2.89
CA ALA A 69 9.38 13.18 2.57
C ALA A 69 9.03 13.97 1.29
N ASP A 70 8.11 13.47 0.45
CA ASP A 70 7.76 14.11 -0.82
C ASP A 70 6.69 15.20 -0.66
N GLU A 71 6.95 16.38 -1.23
CA GLU A 71 6.01 17.51 -1.20
C GLU A 71 4.67 17.19 -1.88
N LYS A 72 4.64 16.40 -2.97
CA LYS A 72 3.39 16.03 -3.65
C LYS A 72 2.52 15.17 -2.74
N VAL A 73 3.14 14.21 -2.06
CA VAL A 73 2.46 13.32 -1.12
C VAL A 73 1.99 14.11 0.09
N GLN A 74 2.80 15.02 0.64
CA GLN A 74 2.38 15.88 1.76
C GLN A 74 1.18 16.76 1.40
N LYS A 75 1.17 17.34 0.19
CA LYS A 75 0.01 18.12 -0.32
C LYS A 75 -1.23 17.23 -0.42
N TRP A 76 -1.08 16.00 -0.90
CA TRP A 76 -2.17 15.03 -0.94
C TRP A 76 -2.68 14.66 0.46
N VAL A 77 -1.78 14.40 1.42
CA VAL A 77 -2.14 14.08 2.81
C VAL A 77 -2.95 15.22 3.43
N LYS A 78 -2.48 16.48 3.31
CA LYS A 78 -3.21 17.66 3.80
C LYS A 78 -4.57 17.86 3.15
N TYR A 79 -4.70 17.49 1.87
CA TYR A 79 -5.97 17.55 1.15
C TYR A 79 -6.94 16.46 1.61
N ILE A 80 -6.46 15.21 1.68
CA ILE A 80 -7.29 14.05 1.93
C ILE A 80 -7.70 13.93 3.41
N GLU A 81 -6.89 14.46 4.33
CA GLU A 81 -7.20 14.58 5.76
C GLU A 81 -8.49 15.39 6.00
N LYS A 82 -8.70 16.46 5.24
CA LYS A 82 -9.89 17.32 5.33
C LYS A 82 -11.14 16.70 4.69
N LYS A 83 -10.99 15.60 3.95
CA LYS A 83 -12.09 14.93 3.26
C LYS A 83 -12.62 13.79 4.12
N LYS A 84 -13.94 13.80 4.34
CA LYS A 84 -14.66 12.63 4.88
C LYS A 84 -14.36 11.39 4.02
N PRO A 85 -14.33 10.18 4.57
CA PRO A 85 -14.25 8.96 3.77
C PRO A 85 -15.49 8.89 2.86
N ILE A 86 -15.31 9.13 1.55
CA ILE A 86 -16.43 9.36 0.62
C ILE A 86 -16.93 8.07 -0.03
N SER A 87 -16.15 6.98 -0.09
CA SER A 87 -16.56 5.80 -0.86
C SER A 87 -17.18 4.69 -0.03
N LYS A 88 -18.17 3.99 -0.60
CA LYS A 88 -18.74 2.73 -0.08
C LYS A 88 -17.64 1.70 0.28
N CYS A 89 -16.48 1.76 -0.37
CA CYS A 89 -15.32 0.92 -0.10
C CYS A 89 -14.47 1.38 1.10
N ASP A 90 -14.49 2.66 1.46
CA ASP A 90 -13.83 3.19 2.66
C ASP A 90 -14.68 2.94 3.92
N VAL A 91 -16.02 2.93 3.79
CA VAL A 91 -16.96 2.65 4.91
C VAL A 91 -17.25 1.16 5.12
N ARG A 92 -17.19 0.30 4.09
CA ARG A 92 -17.48 -1.15 4.22
C ARG A 92 -16.48 -1.89 5.11
N THR A 93 -15.32 -1.31 5.35
CA THR A 93 -14.29 -1.82 6.26
C THR A 93 -14.35 -1.27 7.69
N LEU A 94 -15.21 -0.28 7.95
CA LEU A 94 -15.51 0.22 9.31
C LEU A 94 -16.61 -0.59 10.01
N LYS A 95 -17.38 -1.38 9.25
CA LYS A 95 -18.27 -2.39 9.85
C LYS A 95 -17.41 -3.59 10.24
N PRO A 96 -17.54 -4.16 11.45
CA PRO A 96 -16.97 -5.45 11.76
C PRO A 96 -17.61 -6.43 10.79
N ASN A 97 -16.84 -6.85 9.78
CA ASN A 97 -17.28 -7.94 8.92
C ASN A 97 -17.29 -9.18 9.82
N GLY A 98 -18.46 -9.81 9.95
CA GLY A 98 -18.64 -11.10 10.61
C GLY A 98 -17.70 -12.18 10.06
N PRO A 99 -17.73 -13.40 10.62
CA PRO A 99 -16.68 -14.39 10.42
C PRO A 99 -16.48 -14.65 8.93
N ARG A 100 -15.24 -14.43 8.48
CA ARG A 100 -14.76 -14.90 7.18
C ARG A 100 -14.38 -16.35 7.40
N ASP A 101 -15.15 -17.27 6.81
CA ASP A 101 -14.82 -18.70 6.82
C ASP A 101 -13.36 -18.89 6.45
N LEU A 102 -12.62 -19.47 7.40
CA LEU A 102 -11.25 -19.94 7.21
C LEU A 102 -11.35 -21.21 6.36
N PRO A 103 -10.53 -21.38 5.29
CA PRO A 103 -10.51 -22.65 4.58
C PRO A 103 -10.13 -23.77 5.57
N PRO A 104 -10.78 -24.95 5.51
CA PRO A 104 -10.48 -26.05 6.41
C PRO A 104 -9.00 -26.42 6.33
N GLN A 105 -8.35 -26.45 7.49
CA GLN A 105 -7.02 -26.99 7.63
C GLN A 105 -7.19 -28.51 7.72
N ASP A 106 -6.90 -29.21 6.63
CA ASP A 106 -6.73 -30.66 6.67
C ASP A 106 -5.44 -30.95 7.44
N GLU A 107 -5.58 -31.41 8.68
CA GLU A 107 -4.51 -31.98 9.51
C GLU A 107 -4.44 -33.50 9.26
N ASP A 108 -3.22 -34.04 9.14
CA ASP A 108 -2.91 -35.48 9.25
C ASP A 108 -2.03 -35.68 10.49
#